data_AF-A0A2M8AGX6-F1
#
_entry.id   AF-A0A2M8AGX6-F1
#
_cell.length_a   1.000
_cell.length_b   1.000
_cell.length_c   1.000
_cell.angle_alpha   90.00
_cell.angle_beta   90.00
_cell.angle_gamma   90.00
#
_symmetry.space_group_name_H-M   'P 1'
#
loop_
_entity.id
_entity.type
_entity.pdbx_description
1 polymer ?
#
loop_
_entity_poly.entity_id
_entity_poly.type
_entity_poly.pdbx_seq_one_letter_code
_entity_poly.pdbx_strand_id
1 'polypeptide(L)'
;NAESPLAKTANLAIEVVVGPEFVTGSSRMKAGTAQKLVLNMITTSTMIQLGHIKGNKMVDMQLSNNKLVDRGVKMIMNELGVTKPEAQELLNKYKSVRTTIKQHNHDK
;
A
#
# COMPACT_ATOMS: atom_id res chain seq x y z
N ASN A 1 -11.98 23.23 -6.25
CA ASN A 1 -13.04 24.12 -6.77
C ASN A 1 -14.03 23.26 -7.49
N ALA A 2 -15.33 23.47 -7.26
CA ALA A 2 -16.37 22.79 -8.03
C ALA A 2 -16.43 23.35 -9.46
N GLU A 3 -16.86 22.51 -10.41
CA GLU A 3 -17.06 22.85 -11.83
C GLU A 3 -15.81 23.44 -12.52
N SER A 4 -14.63 22.98 -12.10
CA SER A 4 -13.36 23.47 -12.65
C SER A 4 -13.23 23.17 -14.15
N PRO A 5 -12.46 23.96 -14.92
CA PRO A 5 -12.18 23.65 -16.33
C PRO A 5 -11.61 22.25 -16.54
N LEU A 6 -10.81 21.77 -15.58
CA LEU A 6 -10.28 20.41 -15.58
C LEU A 6 -11.38 19.36 -15.41
N ALA A 7 -12.32 19.57 -14.49
CA ALA A 7 -13.44 18.65 -14.30
C ALA A 7 -14.33 18.52 -15.54
N LYS A 8 -14.49 19.59 -16.32
CA LYS A 8 -15.26 19.57 -17.58
C LYS A 8 -14.62 18.76 -18.70
N THR A 9 -13.32 18.50 -18.63
CA THR A 9 -12.56 17.76 -19.65
C THR A 9 -12.22 16.33 -19.24
N ALA A 10 -12.28 16.01 -17.94
CA ALA A 10 -12.02 14.68 -17.41
C ALA A 10 -13.25 13.76 -17.56
N ASN A 11 -13.03 12.48 -17.90
CA ASN A 11 -14.11 11.48 -17.91
C ASN A 11 -14.68 11.19 -16.51
N LEU A 12 -13.80 11.22 -15.50
CA LEU A 12 -14.15 11.00 -14.09
C LEU A 12 -13.53 12.12 -13.26
N ALA A 13 -14.31 13.16 -13.00
CA ALA A 13 -13.86 14.28 -12.19
C ALA A 13 -13.96 13.97 -10.69
N ILE A 14 -12.88 14.22 -9.94
CA ILE A 14 -12.86 14.17 -8.47
C ILE A 14 -12.64 15.58 -7.95
N GLU A 15 -13.71 16.20 -7.45
CA GLU A 15 -13.66 17.57 -6.93
C GLU A 15 -13.80 17.57 -5.41
N VAL A 16 -12.70 17.83 -4.70
CA VAL A 16 -12.70 17.94 -3.23
C VAL A 16 -12.74 19.42 -2.83
N VAL A 17 -13.91 19.88 -2.37
CA VAL A 17 -14.10 21.26 -1.91
C VAL A 17 -13.72 21.36 -0.43
N VAL A 18 -12.52 21.88 -0.15
CA VAL A 18 -11.98 22.01 1.21
C VAL A 18 -12.24 23.38 1.86
N GLY A 19 -12.86 24.32 1.13
CA GLY A 19 -13.07 25.70 1.56
C GLY A 19 -11.79 26.56 1.58
N PRO A 20 -11.87 27.82 2.05
CA PRO A 20 -10.73 28.75 2.12
C PRO A 20 -9.60 28.23 3.02
N GLU A 21 -8.35 28.43 2.61
CA GLU A 21 -7.19 28.06 3.43
C GLU A 21 -6.98 29.02 4.60
N PHE A 22 -6.34 28.55 5.67
CA PHE A 22 -6.01 29.40 6.82
C PHE A 22 -5.05 30.53 6.42
N VAL A 23 -4.01 30.20 5.67
CA VAL A 23 -3.19 31.18 4.96
C VAL A 23 -3.78 31.35 3.58
N THR A 24 -4.31 32.54 3.28
CA THR A 24 -4.98 32.85 2.01
C THR A 24 -4.14 32.39 0.80
N GLY A 25 -4.72 31.51 -0.02
CA GLY A 25 -4.08 30.98 -1.23
C GLY A 25 -3.05 29.86 -1.03
N SER A 26 -2.70 29.50 0.21
CA SER A 26 -1.71 28.46 0.51
C SER A 26 -2.30 27.03 0.34
N SER A 27 -2.58 26.66 -0.90
CA SER A 27 -3.21 25.38 -1.28
C SER A 27 -2.42 24.13 -0.87
N ARG A 28 -1.13 24.25 -0.53
CA ARG A 28 -0.33 23.14 0.03
C ARG A 28 -0.88 22.60 1.37
N MET A 29 -1.82 23.31 2.00
CA MET A 29 -2.44 22.97 3.28
C MET A 29 -3.60 21.97 3.08
N LYS A 30 -4.86 22.42 3.13
CA LYS A 30 -6.01 21.51 3.06
C LYS A 30 -6.13 20.89 1.68
N ALA A 31 -5.99 21.67 0.60
CA ALA A 31 -6.12 21.13 -0.76
C ALA A 31 -5.03 20.09 -1.06
N GLY A 32 -3.77 20.35 -0.69
CA GLY A 32 -2.66 19.40 -0.83
C GLY A 32 -2.87 18.14 0.01
N THR A 33 -3.38 18.28 1.23
CA THR A 33 -3.73 17.12 2.08
C THR A 33 -4.84 16.28 1.45
N ALA A 34 -5.89 16.92 0.94
CA ALA A 34 -6.97 16.25 0.23
C ALA A 34 -6.47 15.48 -1.00
N GLN A 35 -5.60 16.09 -1.81
CA GLN A 35 -4.98 15.42 -2.96
C GLN A 35 -4.19 14.18 -2.54
N LYS A 36 -3.37 14.28 -1.49
CA LYS A 36 -2.62 13.12 -0.95
C LYS A 36 -3.56 11.99 -0.53
N LEU A 37 -4.65 12.31 0.17
CA LEU A 37 -5.62 11.29 0.60
C LEU A 37 -6.30 10.62 -0.60
N VAL A 38 -6.74 11.39 -1.59
CA VAL A 38 -7.37 10.85 -2.82
C VAL A 38 -6.38 9.96 -3.59
N LEU A 39 -5.15 10.41 -3.81
CA LEU A 39 -4.13 9.63 -4.52
C LEU A 39 -3.77 8.34 -3.77
N ASN A 40 -3.66 8.42 -2.44
CA ASN A 40 -3.47 7.24 -1.60
C ASN A 40 -4.65 6.27 -1.71
N MET A 41 -5.89 6.75 -1.75
CA MET A 41 -7.08 5.91 -1.90
C MET A 41 -7.09 5.21 -3.25
N ILE A 42 -6.84 5.93 -4.35
CA ILE A 42 -6.81 5.37 -5.70
C ILE A 42 -5.75 4.29 -5.81
N THR A 43 -4.50 4.61 -5.44
CA THR A 43 -3.38 3.69 -5.58
C THR A 43 -3.52 2.47 -4.66
N THR A 44 -3.91 2.67 -3.40
CA THR A 44 -4.09 1.57 -2.44
C THR A 44 -5.24 0.65 -2.86
N SER A 45 -6.39 1.21 -3.26
CA SER A 45 -7.54 0.42 -3.69
C SER A 45 -7.22 -0.39 -4.95
N THR A 46 -6.49 0.20 -5.90
CA THR A 46 -6.03 -0.50 -7.10
C THR A 46 -5.12 -1.67 -6.73
N MET A 47 -4.15 -1.47 -5.84
CA MET A 47 -3.23 -2.54 -5.41
C MET A 47 -3.94 -3.65 -4.63
N ILE A 48 -5.01 -3.34 -3.89
CA ILE A 48 -5.88 -4.34 -3.24
C ILE A 48 -6.58 -5.18 -4.31
N GLN A 49 -7.19 -4.55 -5.32
CA GLN A 49 -7.91 -5.26 -6.39
C GLN A 49 -6.98 -6.13 -7.25
N LEU A 50 -5.73 -5.69 -7.48
CA LEU A 50 -4.70 -6.48 -8.14
C LEU A 50 -4.14 -7.62 -7.27
N GLY A 51 -4.59 -7.74 -6.02
CA GLY A 51 -4.24 -8.82 -5.12
C GLY A 51 -2.88 -8.66 -4.43
N HIS A 52 -2.22 -7.50 -4.51
CA HIS A 52 -0.93 -7.21 -3.85
C HIS A 52 -1.04 -7.11 -2.31
N ILE A 53 -2.26 -7.11 -1.80
CA ILE A 53 -2.59 -7.09 -0.37
C ILE A 53 -3.45 -8.32 -0.04
N LYS A 54 -3.08 -9.07 0.99
CA LYS A 54 -3.86 -10.19 1.54
C LYS A 54 -4.41 -9.80 2.91
N GLY A 55 -5.73 -9.69 3.04
CA GLY A 55 -6.35 -9.09 4.23
C GLY A 55 -5.90 -7.63 4.37
N ASN A 56 -5.11 -7.33 5.39
CA ASN A 56 -4.48 -6.02 5.60
C ASN A 56 -2.94 -6.07 5.48
N LYS A 57 -2.38 -7.16 4.94
CA LYS A 57 -0.92 -7.39 4.83
C LYS A 57 -0.44 -7.14 3.40
N MET A 58 0.58 -6.31 3.24
CA MET A 58 1.24 -6.04 1.95
C MET A 58 2.22 -7.18 1.62
N VAL A 59 1.77 -8.17 0.85
CA VAL A 59 2.53 -9.41 0.58
C VAL A 59 3.57 -9.27 -0.53
N ASP A 60 3.48 -8.21 -1.35
CA ASP A 60 4.44 -7.87 -2.41
C ASP A 60 5.33 -6.66 -2.07
N MET A 61 5.63 -6.51 -0.78
CA MET A 61 6.53 -5.47 -0.32
C MET A 61 7.97 -5.73 -0.76
N GLN A 62 8.63 -4.69 -1.28
CA GLN A 62 10.06 -4.73 -1.58
C GLN A 62 10.89 -4.75 -0.29
N LEU A 63 11.76 -5.74 -0.14
CA LEU A 63 12.58 -5.95 1.05
C LEU A 63 13.88 -5.12 1.00
N SER A 64 13.76 -3.81 0.87
CA SER A 64 14.88 -2.91 0.57
C SER A 64 15.72 -2.46 1.78
N ASN A 65 15.31 -2.81 3.00
CA ASN A 65 16.04 -2.48 4.24
C ASN A 65 15.67 -3.44 5.37
N ASN A 66 16.47 -3.43 6.43
CA ASN A 66 16.32 -4.33 7.58
C ASN A 66 14.92 -4.27 8.21
N LYS A 67 14.30 -3.09 8.32
CA LYS A 67 12.92 -2.96 8.83
C LYS A 67 11.90 -3.71 7.96
N LEU A 68 12.03 -3.64 6.64
CA LEU A 68 11.12 -4.33 5.72
C LEU A 68 11.40 -5.84 5.69
N VAL A 69 12.66 -6.25 5.82
CA VAL A 69 13.05 -7.66 6.01
C VAL A 69 12.41 -8.20 7.29
N ASP A 70 12.60 -7.54 8.43
CA ASP A 70 12.03 -7.93 9.73
C ASP A 70 10.49 -8.02 9.68
N ARG A 71 9.85 -7.07 8.98
CA ARG A 71 8.41 -7.10 8.77
C ARG A 71 7.99 -8.31 7.92
N GLY A 72 8.74 -8.65 6.87
CA GLY A 72 8.49 -9.84 6.05
C GLY A 72 8.59 -11.14 6.84
N VAL A 73 9.62 -11.28 7.68
CA VAL A 73 9.80 -12.44 8.58
C VAL A 73 8.61 -12.59 9.52
N LYS A 74 8.18 -11.50 10.17
CA LYS A 74 7.00 -11.51 11.05
C LYS A 74 5.72 -11.89 10.32
N MET A 75 5.54 -11.45 9.07
CA MET A 75 4.39 -11.87 8.27
C MET A 75 4.38 -13.38 8.02
N ILE A 76 5.55 -13.95 7.67
CA ILE A 76 5.70 -15.38 7.41
C ILE A 76 5.44 -16.20 8.67
N MET A 77 6.03 -15.82 9.81
CA MET A 77 5.79 -16.47 11.10
C MET A 77 4.30 -16.53 11.43
N ASN A 78 3.61 -15.38 11.31
CA ASN A 78 2.20 -15.28 11.66
C ASN A 78 1.28 -16.03 10.68
N GLU A 79 1.68 -16.18 9.42
CA GLU A 79 0.86 -16.85 8.39
C GLU A 79 1.07 -18.37 8.38
N LEU A 80 2.30 -18.83 8.61
CA LEU A 80 2.66 -20.25 8.50
C LEU A 80 2.79 -20.96 9.85
N GLY A 81 2.80 -20.21 10.96
CA GLY A 81 2.96 -20.76 12.32
C GLY A 81 4.40 -21.25 12.62
N VAL A 82 5.38 -20.75 11.86
CA VAL A 82 6.79 -21.18 11.94
C VAL A 82 7.61 -20.31 12.90
N THR A 83 8.76 -20.83 13.32
CA THR A 83 9.70 -20.09 14.17
C THR A 83 10.39 -18.94 13.42
N LYS A 84 10.94 -17.96 14.14
CA LYS A 84 11.68 -16.85 13.52
C LYS A 84 12.88 -17.32 12.67
N PRO A 85 13.73 -18.25 13.14
CA PRO A 85 14.84 -18.76 12.32
C PRO A 85 14.36 -19.41 11.03
N GLU A 86 13.32 -20.24 11.10
CA GLU A 86 12.73 -20.90 9.94
C GLU A 86 12.11 -19.90 8.95
N ALA A 87 11.35 -18.91 9.44
CA ALA A 87 10.79 -17.85 8.60
C ALA A 87 11.89 -17.04 7.88
N GLN A 88 13.01 -16.78 8.55
CA GLN A 88 14.15 -16.08 7.98
C GLN A 88 14.81 -16.90 6.86
N GLU A 89 14.98 -18.20 7.07
CA GLU A 89 15.53 -19.11 6.07
C GLU A 89 14.62 -19.19 4.83
N LEU A 90 13.31 -19.37 5.05
CA LEU A 90 12.30 -19.40 3.99
C LEU A 90 12.25 -18.09 3.20
N LEU A 91 12.35 -16.94 3.88
CA LEU A 91 12.41 -15.63 3.22
C LEU A 91 13.72 -15.45 2.43
N ASN A 92 14.84 -15.95 2.96
CA ASN A 92 16.13 -15.91 2.27
C ASN A 92 16.16 -16.79 1.03
N LYS A 93 15.45 -17.93 1.05
CA LYS A 93 15.30 -18.86 -0.09
C LYS A 93 14.47 -18.26 -1.21
N TYR A 94 13.26 -17.77 -0.90
CA TYR A 94 12.30 -17.35 -1.93
C TYR A 94 12.29 -15.84 -2.21
N LYS A 95 13.00 -15.03 -1.43
CA LYS A 95 13.18 -13.56 -1.57
C LYS A 95 11.90 -12.71 -1.59
N SER A 96 10.72 -13.31 -1.43
CA SER A 96 9.43 -12.65 -1.49
C SER A 96 8.46 -13.30 -0.51
N VAL A 97 7.76 -12.48 0.29
CA VAL A 97 6.77 -12.96 1.27
C VAL A 97 5.66 -13.76 0.58
N ARG A 98 5.10 -13.26 -0.53
CA ARG A 98 4.09 -13.99 -1.30
C ARG A 98 4.61 -15.35 -1.75
N THR A 99 5.77 -15.40 -2.38
CA THR A 99 6.34 -16.64 -2.93
C THR A 99 6.62 -17.63 -1.80
N THR A 100 7.20 -17.18 -0.69
CA THR A 100 7.43 -18.01 0.49
C THR A 100 6.14 -18.66 0.99
N ILE A 101 5.07 -17.89 1.18
CA ILE A 101 3.78 -18.41 1.66
C ILE A 101 3.18 -19.41 0.66
N LYS A 102 3.26 -19.13 -0.65
CA LYS A 102 2.74 -20.04 -1.67
C LYS A 102 3.48 -21.37 -1.71
N GLN A 103 4.82 -21.34 -1.72
CA GLN A 103 5.62 -22.56 -1.86
C GLN A 103 5.53 -23.46 -0.62
N HIS A 104 5.55 -22.89 0.58
CA HIS A 104 5.41 -23.68 1.81
C HIS A 104 4.04 -24.37 1.92
N ASN A 105 2.98 -23.80 1.35
CA ASN A 105 1.67 -24.43 1.30
C ASN A 105 1.55 -25.51 0.21
N HIS A 106 2.44 -25.52 -0.79
CA HIS A 106 2.53 -26.57 -1.81
C HIS A 106 3.39 -27.75 -1.36
N ASP A 107 4.39 -27.50 -0.52
CA ASP A 107 5.31 -28.51 0.02
C ASP A 107 4.70 -29.33 1.19
N LYS A 108 3.48 -29.01 1.64
CA LYS A 108 2.69 -29.73 2.66
C LYS A 108 1.59 -30.57 2.01
#